data_AF-A0A165QEX6-F1
#
_entry.id   AF-A0A165QEX6-F1
#
_cell.length_a   1.000
_cell.length_b   1.000
_cell.length_c   1.000
_cell.angle_alpha   90.00
_cell.angle_beta   90.00
_cell.angle_gamma   90.00
#
_symmetry.space_group_name_H-M   'P 1'
#
loop_
_entity.id
_entity.type
_entity.pdbx_description
1 polymer ?
#
loop_
_entity_poly.entity_id
_entity_poly.type
_entity_poly.pdbx_seq_one_letter_code
_entity_poly.pdbx_strand_id
1 'polypeptide(L)'
;MQTSKVVQFPKVKQHPKPTKSVQDVGEDALARTGEAHGDICIFRSDLRLMLERTPNDRKQITARILALRETFKEAELQLVKLLQEMRTATPAEAS
;
A
#
# COMPACT_ATOMS: atom_id res chain seq x y z
N MET A 1 11.07 -32.99 -53.07
CA MET A 1 10.47 -33.06 -51.72
C MET A 1 10.80 -31.78 -50.98
N GLN A 2 9.86 -30.85 -50.86
CA GLN A 2 10.03 -29.61 -50.09
C GLN A 2 9.62 -29.87 -48.64
N THR A 3 10.57 -29.76 -47.72
CA THR A 3 10.34 -29.88 -46.28
C THR A 3 9.91 -28.51 -45.74
N SER A 4 8.62 -28.37 -45.47
CA SER A 4 8.09 -27.18 -44.79
C SER A 4 8.69 -27.09 -43.38
N LYS A 5 9.47 -26.04 -43.11
CA LYS A 5 9.94 -25.73 -41.76
C LYS A 5 8.77 -25.15 -40.96
N VAL A 6 8.28 -25.92 -39.99
CA VAL A 6 7.29 -25.44 -39.01
C VAL A 6 7.95 -24.37 -38.13
N VAL A 7 7.47 -23.14 -38.22
CA VAL A 7 7.88 -22.05 -37.32
C VAL A 7 7.22 -22.31 -35.96
N GLN A 8 8.00 -22.74 -34.97
CA GLN A 8 7.56 -22.80 -33.58
C GLN A 8 7.49 -21.38 -33.02
N PHE A 9 6.28 -20.93 -32.69
CA PHE A 9 6.10 -19.73 -31.89
C PHE A 9 6.57 -19.99 -30.45
N PRO A 10 7.25 -19.02 -29.80
CA PRO A 10 7.67 -19.18 -28.42
C PRO A 10 6.45 -19.39 -27.52
N LYS A 11 6.54 -20.34 -26.59
CA LYS A 11 5.52 -20.59 -25.56
C LYS A 11 5.11 -19.27 -24.91
N VAL A 12 3.81 -19.01 -24.88
CA VAL A 12 3.19 -17.89 -24.17
C VAL A 12 3.79 -17.82 -22.77
N LYS A 13 4.35 -16.67 -22.39
CA LYS A 13 4.89 -16.43 -21.05
C LYS A 13 3.76 -16.75 -20.06
N GLN A 14 3.92 -17.81 -19.27
CA GLN A 14 2.98 -18.11 -18.19
C GLN A 14 3.02 -16.91 -17.24
N HIS A 15 1.94 -16.14 -17.19
CA HIS A 15 1.78 -15.12 -16.17
C HIS A 15 1.81 -15.81 -14.80
N PRO A 16 2.49 -15.22 -13.80
CA PRO A 16 2.52 -15.80 -12.46
C PRO A 16 1.07 -15.98 -11.98
N LYS A 17 0.76 -17.18 -11.45
CA LYS A 17 -0.55 -17.43 -10.84
C LYS A 17 -0.73 -16.44 -9.68
N PRO A 18 -1.86 -15.74 -9.61
CA PRO A 18 -2.14 -14.88 -8.48
C PRO A 18 -2.16 -15.69 -7.18
N THR A 19 -1.52 -15.16 -6.15
CA THR A 19 -1.41 -15.80 -4.83
C THR A 19 -2.54 -15.44 -3.87
N LYS A 20 -3.30 -14.38 -4.17
CA LYS A 20 -4.43 -13.88 -3.37
C LYS A 20 -5.59 -13.45 -4.27
N SER A 21 -6.82 -13.52 -3.76
CA SER A 21 -7.97 -12.93 -4.42
C SER A 21 -7.97 -11.40 -4.26
N VAL A 22 -8.67 -10.68 -5.14
CA VAL A 22 -8.87 -9.23 -4.99
C VAL A 22 -9.56 -8.88 -3.66
N GLN A 23 -10.45 -9.75 -3.17
CA GLN A 23 -11.16 -9.55 -1.91
C GLN A 23 -10.21 -9.62 -0.71
N ASP A 24 -9.32 -10.62 -0.67
CA ASP A 24 -8.31 -10.75 0.39
C ASP A 24 -7.36 -9.54 0.41
N VAL A 25 -6.95 -9.08 -0.78
CA VAL A 25 -6.11 -7.87 -0.91
C VAL A 25 -6.86 -6.63 -0.41
N GLY A 26 -8.18 -6.55 -0.67
CA GLY A 26 -9.03 -5.46 -0.20
C GLY A 26 -9.20 -5.43 1.33
N GLU A 27 -9.38 -6.58 1.96
CA GLU A 27 -9.47 -6.69 3.42
C GLU A 27 -8.14 -6.34 4.11
N ASP A 28 -7.02 -6.84 3.57
CA ASP A 28 -5.68 -6.45 4.01
C ASP A 28 -5.45 -4.94 3.84
N ALA A 29 -5.97 -4.34 2.76
CA ALA A 29 -5.92 -2.89 2.54
C ALA A 29 -6.64 -2.12 3.64
N LEU A 30 -7.87 -2.53 3.95
CA LEU A 30 -8.73 -1.88 4.92
C LEU A 30 -8.11 -1.91 6.31
N ALA A 31 -7.55 -3.06 6.72
CA ALA A 31 -6.88 -3.18 8.01
C ALA A 31 -5.67 -2.23 8.11
N ARG A 32 -4.77 -2.27 7.12
CA ARG A 32 -3.53 -1.48 7.09
C ARG A 32 -3.80 0.03 7.01
N THR A 33 -4.73 0.43 6.14
CA THR A 33 -5.10 1.84 5.99
C THR A 33 -5.87 2.37 7.21
N GLY A 34 -6.65 1.51 7.89
CA GLY A 34 -7.33 1.83 9.13
C GLY A 34 -6.37 2.13 10.28
N GLU A 35 -5.35 1.30 10.47
CA GLU A 35 -4.30 1.52 11.48
C GLU A 35 -3.54 2.83 11.21
N ALA A 36 -3.06 3.03 9.98
CA ALA A 36 -2.35 4.25 9.61
C ALA A 36 -3.20 5.51 9.79
N HIS A 37 -4.49 5.45 9.44
CA HIS A 37 -5.43 6.56 9.65
C HIS A 37 -5.62 6.89 11.13
N GLY A 38 -5.70 5.87 11.99
CA GLY A 38 -5.76 6.03 13.44
C GLY A 38 -4.56 6.80 13.99
N ASP A 39 -3.35 6.36 13.63
CA ASP A 39 -2.10 6.99 14.06
C ASP A 39 -2.00 8.45 13.59
N ILE A 40 -2.35 8.72 12.32
CA ILE A 40 -2.38 10.09 11.78
C ILE A 40 -3.32 10.98 12.58
N CYS A 41 -4.52 10.49 12.92
CA CYS A 41 -5.51 11.25 13.69
C CYS A 41 -5.02 11.58 15.11
N ILE A 42 -4.39 10.62 15.78
CA ILE A 42 -3.82 10.80 17.12
C ILE A 42 -2.69 11.83 17.06
N PHE A 43 -1.73 11.64 16.16
CA PHE A 43 -0.56 12.53 16.09
C PHE A 43 -0.93 13.96 15.68
N ARG A 44 -1.93 14.12 14.82
CA ARG A 44 -2.48 15.44 14.47
C ARG A 44 -3.13 16.12 15.67
N SER A 45 -3.93 15.37 16.44
CA SER A 45 -4.61 15.90 17.62
C SER A 45 -3.61 16.33 18.68
N ASP A 46 -2.58 15.52 18.92
CA ASP A 46 -1.52 15.82 19.86
C ASP A 46 -0.68 17.02 19.43
N LEU A 47 -0.32 17.10 18.14
CA LEU A 47 0.38 18.26 17.60
C LEU A 47 -0.43 19.55 17.80
N ARG A 48 -1.74 19.50 17.53
CA ARG A 48 -2.63 20.64 17.78
C ARG A 48 -2.63 21.02 19.26
N LEU A 49 -2.79 20.05 20.15
CA LEU A 49 -2.81 20.28 21.60
C LEU A 49 -1.48 20.87 22.11
N MET A 50 -0.35 20.43 21.56
CA MET A 50 0.98 20.97 21.89
C MET A 50 1.15 22.40 21.38
N LEU A 51 0.65 22.72 20.19
CA LEU A 51 0.66 24.09 19.66
C LEU A 51 -0.22 25.03 20.50
N GLU A 52 -1.34 24.54 21.03
CA GLU A 52 -2.23 25.32 21.90
C GLU A 52 -1.66 25.50 23.32
N ARG A 53 -1.13 24.44 23.94
CA ARG A 53 -0.72 24.43 25.36
C ARG A 53 0.74 24.77 25.60
N THR A 54 1.63 24.35 24.70
CA THR A 54 3.07 24.47 24.86
C THR A 54 3.75 24.93 23.56
N PRO A 55 3.35 26.07 22.96
CA PRO A 55 3.83 26.51 21.65
C PRO A 55 5.35 26.75 21.59
N ASN A 56 5.97 27.00 22.74
CA ASN A 56 7.41 27.27 22.83
C ASN A 56 8.26 25.99 22.93
N ASP A 57 7.65 24.82 23.13
CA ASP A 57 8.37 23.54 23.12
C ASP A 57 8.63 23.06 21.68
N ARG A 58 9.49 23.80 21.00
CA ARG A 58 9.86 23.54 19.60
C ARG A 58 10.44 22.14 19.41
N LYS A 59 11.13 21.60 20.41
CA LYS A 59 11.74 20.27 20.35
C LYS A 59 10.67 19.20 20.24
N GLN A 60 9.69 19.21 21.14
CA GLN A 60 8.62 18.21 21.09
C GLN A 60 7.71 18.41 19.87
N ILE A 61 7.37 19.65 19.51
CA ILE A 61 6.57 19.96 18.31
C ILE A 61 7.26 19.40 17.05
N THR A 62 8.57 19.63 16.92
CA THR A 62 9.35 19.10 15.78
C THR A 62 9.37 17.57 15.78
N ALA A 63 9.58 16.94 16.94
CA ALA A 63 9.53 15.48 17.05
C ALA A 63 8.17 14.92 16.62
N ARG A 64 7.07 15.59 16.97
CA ARG A 64 5.72 15.18 16.58
C ARG A 64 5.45 15.35 15.08
N ILE A 65 5.96 16.43 14.48
CA ILE A 65 5.91 16.64 13.03
C ILE A 65 6.70 15.56 12.28
N LEU A 66 7.88 15.19 12.79
CA LEU A 66 8.69 14.12 12.19
C LEU A 66 7.99 12.76 12.29
N ALA A 67 7.38 12.45 13.44
CA ALA A 67 6.57 11.23 13.59
C ALA A 67 5.41 11.18 12.57
N LEU A 68 4.67 12.28 12.40
CA LEU A 68 3.61 12.38 11.38
C LEU A 68 4.15 12.12 9.97
N ARG A 69 5.31 12.71 9.62
CA ARG A 69 5.92 12.52 8.31
C ARG A 69 6.29 11.06 8.05
N GLU A 70 6.89 10.38 9.03
CA GLU A 70 7.23 8.96 8.89
C GLU A 70 5.97 8.09 8.76
N THR A 71 4.90 8.39 9.51
CA THR A 71 3.61 7.68 9.35
C THR A 71 3.03 7.86 7.95
N PHE A 72 3.05 9.08 7.39
CA PHE A 72 2.58 9.31 6.02
C PHE A 72 3.43 8.55 4.99
N LYS A 73 4.74 8.52 5.16
CA LYS A 73 5.66 7.81 4.28
C LYS A 73 5.42 6.29 4.31
N GLU A 74 5.20 5.72 5.49
CA GLU A 74 4.86 4.31 5.62
C GLU A 74 3.50 4.01 4.99
N ALA A 75 2.49 4.85 5.23
CA ALA A 75 1.17 4.71 4.61
C ALA A 75 1.23 4.76 3.07
N GLU A 76 2.03 5.67 2.51
CA GLU A 76 2.28 5.75 1.07
C GLU A 76 2.95 4.48 0.54
N LEU A 77 3.99 3.99 1.22
CA LEU A 77 4.68 2.76 0.85
C LEU A 77 3.71 1.56 0.85
N GLN A 78 2.85 1.46 1.86
CA GLN A 78 1.84 0.41 1.96
C GLN A 78 0.79 0.52 0.86
N LEU A 79 0.35 1.73 0.51
CA LEU A 79 -0.54 1.97 -0.62
C LEU A 79 0.10 1.51 -1.94
N VAL A 80 1.38 1.83 -2.18
CA VAL A 80 2.09 1.39 -3.39
C VAL A 80 2.16 -0.13 -3.46
N LYS A 81 2.49 -0.80 -2.34
CA LYS A 81 2.49 -2.27 -2.26
C LYS A 81 1.11 -2.84 -2.56
N LEU A 82 0.06 -2.24 -2.02
CA LEU A 82 -1.32 -2.65 -2.28
C LEU A 82 -1.68 -2.56 -3.77
N LEU A 83 -1.34 -1.44 -4.42
CA LEU A 83 -1.59 -1.24 -5.84
C LEU A 83 -0.84 -2.26 -6.70
N GLN A 84 0.37 -2.66 -6.27
CA GLN A 84 1.12 -3.73 -6.92
C GLN A 84 0.47 -5.10 -6.72
N GLU A 85 -0.03 -5.40 -5.51
CA GLU A 85 -0.74 -6.65 -5.20
C GLU A 85 -2.08 -6.75 -5.96
N MET A 86 -2.84 -5.65 -6.05
CA MET A 86 -4.05 -5.59 -6.84
C MET A 86 -3.80 -5.84 -8.34
N ARG A 87 -2.67 -5.37 -8.87
CA ARG A 87 -2.29 -5.59 -10.28
C ARG A 87 -2.02 -7.07 -10.57
N THR A 88 -1.65 -7.86 -9.56
CA THR A 88 -1.32 -9.28 -9.69
C THR A 88 -2.39 -10.22 -9.13
N ALA A 89 -3.43 -9.69 -8.49
CA ALA A 89 -4.56 -10.46 -7.95
C ALA A 89 -5.50 -10.97 -9.06
N THR A 90 -6.07 -12.16 -8.89
CA THR A 90 -7.14 -12.64 -9.79
C THR A 90 -8.45 -11.99 -9.37
N PRO A 91 -9.21 -11.39 -10.30
CA PRO A 91 -10.61 -11.09 -10.03
C PRO A 91 -11.32 -12.40 -9.65
N ALA A 92 -12.15 -12.36 -8.60
CA ALA A 92 -13.01 -13.48 -8.27
C ALA A 92 -13.91 -13.75 -9.50
N GLU A 93 -13.90 -14.98 -10.01
CA GLU A 93 -14.90 -15.38 -11.01
C GLU A 93 -16.27 -15.21 -10.35
N ALA A 94 -17.08 -14.32 -10.93
CA ALA A 94 -18.45 -14.09 -10.49
C ALA A 94 -19.19 -15.44 -10.58
N SER A 95 -19.44 -16.05 -9.42
CA SER A 95 -20.31 -17.21 -9.28
C SER A 95 -21.76 -16.78 -9.26
#